data_AF-A0A128EDA5-F1
#
_entry.id   AF-A0A128EDA5-F1
#
_cell.length_a   1.000
_cell.length_b   1.000
_cell.length_c   1.000
_cell.angle_alpha   90.00
_cell.angle_beta   90.00
_cell.angle_gamma   90.00
#
_symmetry.space_group_name_H-M   'P 1'
#
loop_
_entity.id
_entity.type
_entity.pdbx_description
1 polymer ?
#
loop_
_entity_poly.entity_id
_entity_poly.type
_entity_poly.pdbx_seq_one_letter_code
_entity_poly.pdbx_strand_id
1 'polypeptide(L)'
;MVNQNNKTPKAVTYDAHAPYNFVPLNDKVVEFDKILDLKLDKDENLESKEDSEIYGLSKFHDGANSGFIELEIEALTAIFVGDSNKNSTMFYNINNNYQIPASSLRGIIKTLVEVASYSKFMTFNDSRFYFRDVAGKSGNSLKSIYSDKLVRLVISEETNTKKTEPKSEAGFLQKIDSRHYQIVPVKMEKRLYIDKFGTDSYKYPKMKIEYTNKGYEVYSGYMKSFKKDKKSGKKIDTSKKHYYEFNLPDKNIQAFTVPYETIKLYKEDNLKQQPQRKRSGFINLLDELEKYTKKYPHGVPCFYIKNEIKNEVEIFGHTPYFRIPYSRKISSSIPLELRNKTKFDLSEAIFGKETIIASRVFFEDAKLKSEAKFEKEENLILSSPKPTSYNLYLENTNLNNISQIKHYDSPESKIRGYKFYHHKNHRYENTPQSSITKTVKPLSKGAKFKGKIRFENLSDIELGALLFVLNLPKNCQHKIGMGKPLGFGSIDIKTTLKLVDIKERYANVFDTKGGFYQPVKSGIDMSCLKKEFEKFILEKIDSKNTSLWDEDRLKELKVMLDFTNKDKLKNRSYMELDSFKHKTKILPRPSEL
;
A
#
# COMPACT_ATOMS: atom_id res chain seq x y z
N MET A 1 11.96 6.31 -40.37
CA MET A 1 13.16 5.73 -39.72
C MET A 1 13.45 6.42 -38.40
N VAL A 2 13.35 5.65 -37.31
CA VAL A 2 13.60 6.08 -35.92
C VAL A 2 15.10 6.36 -35.81
N ASN A 3 15.49 7.58 -35.43
CA ASN A 3 16.86 7.81 -35.01
C ASN A 3 16.97 7.24 -33.59
N GLN A 4 17.12 5.92 -33.52
CA GLN A 4 17.55 5.21 -32.33
C GLN A 4 18.96 5.71 -32.08
N ASN A 5 19.11 6.67 -31.17
CA ASN A 5 20.32 6.69 -30.38
C ASN A 5 20.39 5.32 -29.72
N ASN A 6 21.13 4.39 -30.34
CA ASN A 6 21.45 3.04 -29.89
C ASN A 6 22.27 3.11 -28.59
N LYS A 7 21.69 3.71 -27.55
CA LYS A 7 22.15 3.51 -26.20
C LYS A 7 21.61 2.15 -25.81
N THR A 8 22.50 1.18 -25.76
CA THR A 8 22.22 -0.14 -25.19
C THR A 8 21.42 0.01 -23.90
N PRO A 9 20.29 -0.71 -23.77
CA PRO A 9 19.48 -0.67 -22.56
C PRO A 9 20.35 -0.95 -21.33
N LYS A 10 20.20 -0.14 -20.28
CA LYS A 10 21.02 -0.29 -19.07
C LYS A 10 20.81 -1.65 -18.42
N ALA A 11 21.90 -2.26 -17.96
CA ALA A 11 21.87 -3.49 -17.19
C ALA A 11 21.11 -3.34 -15.87
N VAL A 12 20.53 -4.44 -15.42
CA VAL A 12 19.79 -4.56 -14.16
C VAL A 12 20.71 -5.10 -13.07
N THR A 13 20.48 -4.68 -11.83
CA THR A 13 21.25 -5.13 -10.65
C THR A 13 20.30 -5.54 -9.52
N TYR A 14 20.66 -6.62 -8.82
CA TYR A 14 19.94 -7.17 -7.67
C TYR A 14 20.49 -6.63 -6.33
N ASP A 15 20.86 -5.35 -6.33
CA ASP A 15 21.49 -4.67 -5.19
C ASP A 15 20.56 -3.59 -4.59
N ALA A 16 19.28 -3.58 -4.94
CA ALA A 16 18.34 -2.68 -4.29
C ALA A 16 18.19 -3.09 -2.83
N HIS A 17 18.04 -2.10 -1.96
CA HIS A 17 17.82 -2.35 -0.55
C HIS A 17 16.70 -1.49 0.02
N ALA A 18 16.07 -2.02 1.07
CA ALA A 18 14.95 -1.40 1.73
C ALA A 18 14.87 -1.88 3.18
N PRO A 19 14.21 -1.16 4.09
CA PRO A 19 13.97 -1.65 5.45
C PRO A 19 12.90 -2.74 5.53
N TYR A 20 12.39 -3.17 4.38
CA TYR A 20 11.37 -4.19 4.23
C TYR A 20 11.73 -5.10 3.06
N ASN A 21 11.17 -6.30 3.08
CA ASN A 21 11.16 -7.21 1.96
C ASN A 21 9.83 -7.97 1.93
N PHE A 22 9.69 -8.95 1.05
CA PHE A 22 8.44 -9.65 0.81
C PHE A 22 8.58 -11.14 1.04
N VAL A 23 7.60 -11.71 1.74
CA VAL A 23 7.37 -13.15 1.74
C VAL A 23 6.49 -13.47 0.54
N PRO A 24 6.90 -14.40 -0.35
CA PRO A 24 6.18 -14.69 -1.58
C PRO A 24 4.73 -15.09 -1.34
N LEU A 25 3.90 -14.84 -2.36
CA LEU A 25 2.57 -15.45 -2.39
C LEU A 25 2.69 -16.96 -2.58
N ASN A 26 1.70 -17.70 -2.07
CA ASN A 26 1.55 -19.13 -2.31
C ASN A 26 1.01 -19.40 -3.72
N ASP A 27 1.43 -20.50 -4.33
CA ASP A 27 0.90 -20.93 -5.62
C ASP A 27 -0.41 -21.74 -5.48
N LYS A 28 -0.62 -22.35 -4.31
CA LYS A 28 -1.84 -23.10 -3.93
C LYS A 28 -2.50 -22.45 -2.72
N VAL A 29 -3.83 -22.34 -2.73
CA VAL A 29 -4.64 -21.98 -1.56
C VAL A 29 -5.02 -23.25 -0.80
N VAL A 30 -4.79 -23.27 0.52
CA VAL A 30 -5.36 -24.32 1.36
C VAL A 30 -6.79 -23.93 1.72
N GLU A 31 -7.73 -24.61 1.08
CA GLU A 31 -9.17 -24.41 1.28
C GLU A 31 -9.60 -25.02 2.62
N PHE A 32 -10.55 -24.34 3.27
CA PHE A 32 -11.10 -24.72 4.57
C PHE A 32 -12.63 -24.66 4.52
N ASP A 33 -13.21 -25.59 3.76
CA ASP A 33 -14.62 -25.55 3.35
C ASP A 33 -15.60 -26.06 4.42
N LYS A 34 -15.09 -26.53 5.58
CA LYS A 34 -15.93 -26.97 6.70
C LYS A 34 -15.55 -26.25 7.97
N ILE A 35 -16.42 -25.35 8.42
CA ILE A 35 -16.29 -24.65 9.70
C ILE A 35 -17.35 -25.22 10.64
N LEU A 36 -16.97 -26.14 11.54
CA LEU A 36 -17.92 -26.80 12.45
C LEU A 36 -19.08 -27.48 11.66
N ASP A 37 -20.33 -27.16 12.03
CA ASP A 37 -21.56 -27.61 11.38
C ASP A 37 -22.05 -26.67 10.25
N LEU A 38 -21.30 -25.61 9.92
CA LEU A 38 -21.69 -24.70 8.84
C LEU A 38 -21.64 -25.44 7.49
N LYS A 39 -22.80 -25.75 6.93
CA LYS A 39 -22.95 -26.09 5.52
C LYS A 39 -23.02 -24.78 4.73
N LEU A 40 -21.93 -24.46 4.05
CA LEU A 40 -21.92 -23.37 3.07
C LEU A 40 -22.48 -23.94 1.76
N ASP A 41 -23.67 -23.48 1.35
CA ASP A 41 -24.21 -23.83 0.05
C ASP A 41 -23.30 -23.28 -1.06
N LYS A 42 -23.06 -24.09 -2.08
CA LYS A 42 -22.04 -23.83 -3.12
C LYS A 42 -22.43 -22.78 -4.15
N ASP A 43 -23.64 -22.25 -4.11
CA ASP A 43 -24.15 -21.33 -5.12
C ASP A 43 -24.45 -19.95 -4.54
N GLU A 44 -23.75 -18.95 -5.10
CA GLU A 44 -23.92 -17.54 -4.85
C GLU A 44 -25.33 -17.08 -5.28
N ASN A 45 -26.28 -17.12 -4.35
CA ASN A 45 -27.39 -16.17 -4.22
C ASN A 45 -28.06 -16.44 -2.86
N LEU A 46 -27.79 -15.55 -1.90
CA LEU A 46 -28.53 -15.46 -0.65
C LEU A 46 -29.96 -14.99 -0.95
N GLU A 47 -30.80 -15.88 -1.50
CA GLU A 47 -32.24 -15.75 -1.32
C GLU A 47 -32.57 -16.26 0.07
N SER A 48 -33.28 -15.40 0.80
CA SER A 48 -33.85 -15.67 2.11
C SER A 48 -34.71 -16.92 2.05
N LYS A 49 -34.13 -18.08 2.39
CA LYS A 49 -34.94 -19.17 2.93
C LYS A 49 -35.20 -18.81 4.38
N GLU A 50 -36.44 -18.42 4.63
CA GLU A 50 -37.02 -18.06 5.93
C GLU A 50 -36.91 -19.14 7.03
N ASP A 51 -36.18 -20.25 6.84
CA ASP A 51 -36.05 -21.32 7.84
C ASP A 51 -34.66 -22.00 7.84
N SER A 52 -33.59 -21.31 7.46
CA SER A 52 -32.24 -21.75 7.84
C SER A 52 -31.81 -20.99 9.09
N GLU A 53 -31.77 -21.64 10.25
CA GLU A 53 -31.06 -21.09 11.40
C GLU A 53 -29.71 -20.56 10.90
N ILE A 54 -29.28 -19.40 11.37
CA ILE A 54 -27.94 -18.87 11.12
C ILE A 54 -26.99 -19.76 11.95
N TYR A 55 -26.78 -20.98 11.44
CA TYR A 55 -26.22 -22.15 12.11
C TYR A 55 -24.72 -21.94 12.39
N GLY A 56 -24.24 -22.27 13.59
CA GLY A 56 -22.83 -22.60 13.83
C GLY A 56 -22.07 -21.71 14.82
N LEU A 57 -22.46 -20.47 15.06
CA LEU A 57 -21.77 -19.60 16.05
C LEU A 57 -22.62 -19.18 17.24
N SER A 58 -23.93 -19.40 17.20
CA SER A 58 -24.87 -19.04 18.27
C SER A 58 -24.84 -19.98 19.48
N LYS A 59 -24.11 -21.09 19.39
CA LYS A 59 -23.96 -22.10 20.45
C LYS A 59 -22.51 -22.54 20.58
N PHE A 60 -22.15 -23.07 21.75
CA PHE A 60 -20.90 -23.79 21.91
C PHE A 60 -21.01 -25.19 21.29
N HIS A 61 -19.95 -25.65 20.63
CA HIS A 61 -19.91 -26.96 19.98
C HIS A 61 -19.05 -27.94 20.76
N ASP A 62 -19.57 -29.15 20.95
CA ASP A 62 -18.81 -30.25 21.50
C ASP A 62 -17.62 -30.57 20.58
N GLY A 63 -16.43 -30.76 21.17
CA GLY A 63 -15.18 -30.95 20.43
C GLY A 63 -14.52 -29.66 19.91
N ALA A 64 -15.15 -28.50 20.04
CA ALA A 64 -14.53 -27.22 19.74
C ALA A 64 -13.93 -26.55 20.98
N ASN A 65 -12.95 -25.68 20.76
CA ASN A 65 -12.23 -24.98 21.81
C ASN A 65 -12.73 -23.55 21.98
N SER A 66 -13.07 -23.20 23.22
CA SER A 66 -13.40 -21.84 23.63
C SER A 66 -12.55 -21.44 24.83
N GLY A 67 -12.09 -20.20 24.87
CA GLY A 67 -11.23 -19.74 25.94
C GLY A 67 -10.45 -18.48 25.61
N PHE A 68 -9.25 -18.38 26.13
CA PHE A 68 -8.39 -17.24 25.88
C PHE A 68 -6.89 -17.58 25.90
N ILE A 69 -6.14 -16.77 25.17
CA ILE A 69 -4.68 -16.76 25.16
C ILE A 69 -4.25 -15.46 25.85
N GLU A 70 -3.57 -15.58 26.99
CA GLU A 70 -2.93 -14.43 27.64
C GLU A 70 -1.63 -14.11 26.92
N LEU A 71 -1.39 -12.82 26.70
CA LEU A 71 -0.20 -12.32 26.03
C LEU A 71 0.64 -11.53 27.03
N GLU A 72 1.88 -11.94 27.22
CA GLU A 72 2.90 -11.12 27.86
C GLU A 72 3.87 -10.63 26.79
N ILE A 73 3.92 -9.32 26.59
CA ILE A 73 4.65 -8.70 25.48
C ILE A 73 5.79 -7.86 26.04
N GLU A 74 7.00 -8.09 25.57
CA GLU A 74 8.18 -7.27 25.92
C GLU A 74 8.73 -6.53 24.69
N ALA A 75 8.94 -5.23 24.81
CA ALA A 75 9.56 -4.43 23.76
C ALA A 75 11.09 -4.66 23.72
N LEU A 76 11.58 -5.37 22.70
CA LEU A 76 13.02 -5.64 22.52
C LEU A 76 13.78 -4.46 21.91
N THR A 77 13.06 -3.53 21.31
CA THR A 77 13.52 -2.24 20.79
C THR A 77 12.48 -1.18 21.18
N ALA A 78 12.84 0.10 21.14
CA ALA A 78 11.89 1.19 21.30
C ALA A 78 10.63 0.97 20.44
N ILE A 79 9.46 1.33 20.95
CA ILE A 79 8.18 1.07 20.31
C ILE A 79 7.36 2.35 20.22
N PHE A 80 6.78 2.57 19.04
CA PHE A 80 5.82 3.66 18.82
C PHE A 80 4.61 3.14 18.07
N VAL A 81 3.47 3.13 18.75
CA VAL A 81 2.15 2.91 18.17
C VAL A 81 1.35 4.18 18.39
N GLY A 82 1.02 4.89 17.31
CA GLY A 82 0.23 6.11 17.38
C GLY A 82 -1.27 5.81 17.36
N ASP A 83 -2.06 6.82 17.70
CA ASP A 83 -3.51 6.79 17.52
C ASP A 83 -3.88 6.84 16.01
N SER A 84 -5.10 6.41 15.69
CA SER A 84 -5.76 6.52 14.39
C SER A 84 -5.70 7.94 13.79
N ASN A 85 -5.65 8.97 14.65
CA ASN A 85 -5.39 10.32 14.22
C ASN A 85 -3.96 10.46 13.71
N LYS A 86 -3.81 10.66 12.39
CA LYS A 86 -2.52 10.82 11.73
C LYS A 86 -1.67 11.95 12.32
N ASN A 87 -2.19 12.87 13.12
CA ASN A 87 -1.40 13.92 13.76
C ASN A 87 -0.91 13.57 15.18
N SER A 88 -1.25 12.40 15.72
CA SER A 88 -0.83 12.00 17.06
C SER A 88 0.69 11.78 17.11
N THR A 89 1.34 12.52 18.00
CA THR A 89 2.78 12.45 18.32
C THR A 89 3.05 11.61 19.57
N MET A 90 2.00 11.28 20.32
CA MET A 90 2.06 10.49 21.54
C MET A 90 1.83 9.01 21.28
N PHE A 91 2.42 8.18 22.13
CA PHE A 91 2.12 6.76 22.17
C PHE A 91 0.63 6.57 22.52
N TYR A 92 -0.02 5.61 21.86
CA TYR A 92 -1.43 5.34 22.01
C TYR A 92 -1.79 5.08 23.47
N ASN A 93 -2.78 5.82 23.96
CA ASN A 93 -3.24 5.74 25.33
C ASN A 93 -4.75 5.96 25.40
N ILE A 94 -5.38 5.35 26.40
CA ILE A 94 -6.77 5.63 26.79
C ILE A 94 -6.75 6.08 28.24
N ASN A 95 -7.23 7.29 28.53
CA ASN A 95 -7.23 7.88 29.87
C ASN A 95 -5.83 7.82 30.53
N ASN A 96 -4.79 8.22 29.80
CA ASN A 96 -3.38 8.16 30.19
C ASN A 96 -2.81 6.75 30.45
N ASN A 97 -3.54 5.68 30.13
CA ASN A 97 -3.01 4.33 30.15
C ASN A 97 -2.45 3.96 28.78
N TYR A 98 -1.12 3.90 28.67
CA TYR A 98 -0.43 3.50 27.44
C TYR A 98 -0.70 2.03 27.11
N GLN A 99 -0.96 1.76 25.83
CA GLN A 99 -1.34 0.42 25.40
C GLN A 99 -1.01 0.16 23.93
N ILE A 100 -0.83 -1.10 23.56
CA ILE A 100 -0.80 -1.53 22.16
C ILE A 100 -2.25 -1.80 21.75
N PRO A 101 -2.78 -1.12 20.70
CA PRO A 101 -4.14 -1.36 20.24
C PRO A 101 -4.38 -2.81 19.81
N ALA A 102 -5.54 -3.35 20.18
CA ALA A 102 -6.05 -4.63 19.75
C ALA A 102 -5.99 -4.80 18.22
N SER A 103 -6.33 -3.75 17.47
CA SER A 103 -6.31 -3.74 16.01
C SER A 103 -4.90 -3.93 15.44
N SER A 104 -3.87 -3.42 16.12
CA SER A 104 -2.47 -3.59 15.71
C SER A 104 -2.00 -5.02 15.94
N LEU A 105 -2.35 -5.63 17.08
CA LEU A 105 -2.09 -7.03 17.37
C LEU A 105 -2.83 -7.95 16.39
N ARG A 106 -4.14 -7.74 16.22
CA ARG A 106 -4.97 -8.50 15.26
C ARG A 106 -4.40 -8.43 13.86
N GLY A 107 -3.97 -7.26 13.40
CA GLY A 107 -3.42 -7.08 12.05
C GLY A 107 -2.14 -7.89 11.80
N ILE A 108 -1.20 -7.88 12.75
CA ILE A 108 0.05 -8.65 12.59
C ILE A 108 -0.20 -10.16 12.68
N ILE A 109 -1.05 -10.61 13.61
CA ILE A 109 -1.35 -12.03 13.79
C ILE A 109 -2.15 -12.57 12.62
N LYS A 110 -3.16 -11.84 12.13
CA LYS A 110 -3.91 -12.21 10.91
C LYS A 110 -2.99 -12.36 9.70
N THR A 111 -2.09 -11.41 9.48
CA THR A 111 -1.15 -11.47 8.35
C THR A 111 -0.23 -12.71 8.45
N LEU A 112 0.24 -13.03 9.66
CA LEU A 112 1.07 -14.22 9.87
C LEU A 112 0.26 -15.51 9.69
N VAL A 113 -0.99 -15.58 10.16
CA VAL A 113 -1.87 -16.72 9.89
C VAL A 113 -2.11 -16.88 8.40
N GLU A 114 -2.40 -15.80 7.67
CA GLU A 114 -2.59 -15.84 6.21
C GLU A 114 -1.36 -16.45 5.51
N VAL A 115 -0.16 -16.07 5.95
CA VAL A 115 1.09 -16.62 5.43
C VAL A 115 1.26 -18.09 5.83
N ALA A 116 1.21 -18.42 7.12
CA ALA A 116 1.46 -19.78 7.60
C ALA A 116 0.44 -20.79 7.06
N SER A 117 -0.83 -20.41 6.95
CA SER A 117 -1.91 -21.32 6.54
C SER A 117 -2.16 -21.38 5.03
N TYR A 118 -1.29 -20.77 4.21
CA TYR A 118 -1.51 -20.73 2.74
C TYR A 118 -2.90 -20.19 2.36
N SER A 119 -3.38 -19.19 3.10
CA SER A 119 -4.65 -18.51 2.83
C SER A 119 -4.58 -17.66 1.57
N LYS A 120 -5.74 -17.14 1.15
CA LYS A 120 -5.87 -16.22 0.03
C LYS A 120 -5.28 -14.84 0.35
N PHE A 121 -4.87 -14.13 -0.69
CA PHE A 121 -4.39 -12.75 -0.61
C PHE A 121 -5.53 -11.76 -0.89
N MET A 122 -6.41 -11.56 0.09
CA MET A 122 -7.62 -10.73 -0.07
C MET A 122 -7.49 -9.30 0.48
N THR A 123 -6.56 -9.05 1.42
CA THR A 123 -6.44 -7.76 2.11
C THR A 123 -5.58 -6.77 1.33
N PHE A 124 -6.12 -6.15 0.28
CA PHE A 124 -5.44 -5.11 -0.48
C PHE A 124 -6.41 -4.08 -1.09
N ASN A 125 -5.91 -2.88 -1.40
CA ASN A 125 -6.70 -1.84 -2.06
C ASN A 125 -6.62 -2.04 -3.58
N ASP A 126 -7.63 -2.68 -4.17
CA ASP A 126 -7.66 -2.96 -5.60
C ASP A 126 -8.00 -1.72 -6.45
N SER A 127 -6.96 -0.97 -6.79
CA SER A 127 -7.09 0.28 -7.53
C SER A 127 -6.09 0.37 -8.69
N ARG A 128 -6.40 1.21 -9.68
CA ARG A 128 -5.41 1.53 -10.73
C ARG A 128 -4.40 2.52 -10.18
N PHE A 129 -3.11 2.25 -10.40
CA PHE A 129 -2.09 3.26 -10.15
C PHE A 129 -2.06 4.27 -11.30
N TYR A 130 -1.51 5.44 -11.02
CA TYR A 130 -1.21 6.44 -12.03
C TYR A 130 0.30 6.60 -12.17
N PHE A 131 0.76 6.96 -13.36
CA PHE A 131 2.16 7.22 -13.62
C PHE A 131 2.34 8.37 -14.62
N ARG A 132 3.56 8.92 -14.65
CA ARG A 132 4.02 9.93 -15.60
C ARG A 132 5.49 9.68 -15.84
N ASP A 133 5.89 9.42 -17.07
CA ASP A 133 7.28 9.07 -17.39
C ASP A 133 7.85 9.84 -18.59
N VAL A 134 7.60 11.16 -18.61
CA VAL A 134 8.10 12.09 -19.67
C VAL A 134 9.63 12.03 -19.78
N ALA A 135 10.32 12.07 -18.64
CA ALA A 135 11.78 12.12 -18.56
C ALA A 135 12.41 10.74 -18.25
N GLY A 136 11.67 9.65 -18.51
CA GLY A 136 12.11 8.29 -18.24
C GLY A 136 13.41 7.93 -18.98
N LYS A 137 14.09 6.90 -18.46
CA LYS A 137 15.28 6.33 -19.13
C LYS A 137 14.88 5.71 -20.48
N SER A 138 15.74 5.85 -21.48
CA SER A 138 15.56 5.16 -22.77
C SER A 138 15.53 3.64 -22.55
N GLY A 139 14.70 2.94 -23.32
CA GLY A 139 14.51 1.50 -23.22
C GLY A 139 13.59 1.03 -22.09
N ASN A 140 13.10 1.92 -21.21
CA ASN A 140 12.10 1.53 -20.22
C ASN A 140 10.72 1.39 -20.88
N SER A 141 10.10 0.22 -20.78
CA SER A 141 8.78 -0.09 -21.34
C SER A 141 7.68 0.87 -20.88
N LEU A 142 7.71 1.30 -19.62
CA LEU A 142 6.73 2.24 -19.07
C LEU A 142 6.80 3.62 -19.73
N LYS A 143 8.01 4.06 -20.11
CA LYS A 143 8.21 5.30 -20.87
C LYS A 143 7.60 5.20 -22.25
N SER A 144 7.77 4.06 -22.92
CA SER A 144 7.21 3.83 -24.25
C SER A 144 5.69 3.95 -24.19
N ILE A 145 5.03 3.25 -23.27
CA ILE A 145 3.57 3.33 -23.07
C ILE A 145 3.11 4.77 -22.79
N TYR A 146 3.82 5.49 -21.93
CA TYR A 146 3.49 6.89 -21.66
C TYR A 146 3.63 7.77 -22.92
N SER A 147 4.70 7.56 -23.68
CA SER A 147 5.01 8.34 -24.88
C SER A 147 3.98 8.05 -25.97
N ASP A 148 3.63 6.80 -26.19
CA ASP A 148 2.63 6.40 -27.19
C ASP A 148 1.27 7.03 -26.89
N LYS A 149 0.91 7.15 -25.61
CA LYS A 149 -0.38 7.73 -25.20
C LYS A 149 -0.38 9.26 -25.20
N LEU A 150 0.68 9.90 -24.71
CA LEU A 150 0.68 11.35 -24.43
C LEU A 150 1.65 12.20 -25.25
N VAL A 151 2.52 11.61 -26.06
CA VAL A 151 3.57 12.33 -26.78
C VAL A 151 3.48 12.05 -28.28
N ARG A 152 3.61 13.09 -29.10
CA ARG A 152 3.77 12.98 -30.55
C ARG A 152 5.09 13.60 -30.98
N LEU A 153 5.65 13.08 -32.08
CA LEU A 153 6.81 13.66 -32.74
C LEU A 153 6.34 14.63 -33.81
N VAL A 154 6.86 15.85 -33.76
CA VAL A 154 6.63 16.91 -34.74
C VAL A 154 7.99 17.25 -35.36
N ILE A 155 8.04 17.34 -36.68
CA ILE A 155 9.25 17.77 -37.40
C ILE A 155 9.11 19.27 -37.64
N SER A 156 10.08 20.05 -37.14
CA SER A 156 10.15 21.48 -37.46
C SER A 156 10.65 21.62 -38.89
N GLU A 157 9.82 22.16 -39.78
CA GLU A 157 10.16 22.38 -41.19
C GLU A 157 11.36 23.33 -41.35
N GLU A 158 11.43 24.38 -40.53
CA GLU A 158 12.51 25.39 -40.58
C GLU A 158 13.89 24.86 -40.15
N THR A 159 13.95 23.93 -39.20
CA THR A 159 15.22 23.48 -38.60
C THR A 159 15.56 22.02 -38.91
N ASN A 160 14.65 21.31 -39.57
CA ASN A 160 14.65 19.86 -39.76
C ASN A 160 14.89 19.08 -38.45
N THR A 161 14.55 19.69 -37.30
CA THR A 161 14.74 19.08 -35.98
C THR A 161 13.46 18.38 -35.52
N LYS A 162 13.62 17.20 -34.92
CA LYS A 162 12.52 16.47 -34.29
C LYS A 162 12.23 17.04 -32.91
N LYS A 163 11.00 17.50 -32.70
CA LYS A 163 10.50 18.01 -31.42
C LYS A 163 9.38 17.12 -30.91
N THR A 164 9.37 16.87 -29.60
CA THR A 164 8.28 16.16 -28.93
C THR A 164 7.25 17.15 -28.41
N GLU A 165 5.97 16.89 -28.67
CA GLU A 165 4.84 17.69 -28.20
C GLU A 165 3.78 16.81 -27.54
N PRO A 166 2.97 17.35 -26.61
CA PRO A 166 1.91 16.56 -26.02
C PRO A 166 0.81 16.26 -27.05
N LYS A 167 0.21 15.07 -26.96
CA LYS A 167 -1.00 14.71 -27.74
C LYS A 167 -2.29 15.31 -27.16
N SER A 168 -2.25 15.78 -25.91
CA SER A 168 -3.43 16.29 -25.23
C SER A 168 -3.94 17.58 -25.86
N GLU A 169 -5.26 17.68 -25.95
CA GLU A 169 -6.00 18.85 -26.39
C GLU A 169 -6.44 19.68 -25.18
N ALA A 170 -6.90 20.90 -25.43
CA ALA A 170 -7.32 21.85 -24.42
C ALA A 170 -8.85 21.99 -24.41
N GLY A 171 -9.45 22.08 -23.23
CA GLY A 171 -10.88 22.29 -23.08
C GLY A 171 -11.28 22.79 -21.70
N PHE A 172 -12.55 23.12 -21.54
CA PHE A 172 -13.14 23.48 -20.26
C PHE A 172 -13.94 22.31 -19.69
N LEU A 173 -13.50 21.80 -18.54
CA LEU A 173 -14.24 20.77 -17.79
C LEU A 173 -15.45 21.41 -17.11
N GLN A 174 -16.62 20.82 -17.34
CA GLN A 174 -17.90 21.24 -16.78
C GLN A 174 -18.57 20.09 -16.05
N LYS A 175 -19.25 20.41 -14.95
CA LYS A 175 -20.12 19.49 -14.20
C LYS A 175 -21.55 19.85 -14.55
N ILE A 176 -22.27 18.90 -15.14
CA ILE A 176 -23.69 19.07 -15.47
C ILE A 176 -24.53 18.71 -14.25
N ASP A 177 -24.23 17.57 -13.62
CA ASP A 177 -24.83 17.16 -12.36
C ASP A 177 -23.87 16.28 -11.53
N SER A 178 -24.38 15.51 -10.58
CA SER A 178 -23.57 14.65 -9.70
C SER A 178 -22.78 13.53 -10.42
N ARG A 179 -23.22 13.08 -11.60
CA ARG A 179 -22.62 11.98 -12.35
C ARG A 179 -22.27 12.31 -13.80
N HIS A 180 -22.79 13.40 -14.34
CA HIS A 180 -22.54 13.81 -15.73
C HIS A 180 -21.55 14.97 -15.82
N TYR A 181 -20.50 14.76 -16.63
CA TYR A 181 -19.42 15.69 -16.86
C TYR A 181 -19.14 15.78 -18.36
N GLN A 182 -18.68 16.95 -18.80
CA GLN A 182 -18.29 17.17 -20.19
C GLN A 182 -17.07 18.07 -20.29
N ILE A 183 -16.39 18.02 -21.43
CA ILE A 183 -15.33 18.96 -21.80
C ILE A 183 -15.73 19.69 -23.06
N VAL A 184 -15.77 21.02 -23.00
CA VAL A 184 -15.95 21.88 -24.17
C VAL A 184 -14.56 22.15 -24.78
N PRO A 185 -14.24 21.66 -25.98
CA PRO A 185 -12.92 21.85 -26.58
C PRO A 185 -12.69 23.32 -26.94
N VAL A 186 -11.43 23.77 -26.86
CA VAL A 186 -11.04 25.14 -27.20
C VAL A 186 -9.71 25.22 -27.91
N LYS A 187 -9.53 26.32 -28.66
CA LYS A 187 -8.23 26.68 -29.21
C LYS A 187 -7.28 27.07 -28.07
N MET A 188 -6.06 26.56 -28.15
CA MET A 188 -5.02 26.82 -27.15
C MET A 188 -3.70 27.16 -27.83
N GLU A 189 -3.05 28.20 -27.31
CA GLU A 189 -1.74 28.66 -27.78
C GLU A 189 -0.68 28.48 -26.69
N LYS A 190 0.46 27.92 -27.06
CA LYS A 190 1.60 27.77 -26.16
C LYS A 190 2.52 28.99 -26.27
N ARG A 191 2.71 29.71 -25.17
CA ARG A 191 3.53 30.92 -25.12
C ARG A 191 4.80 30.72 -24.32
N LEU A 192 5.87 31.40 -24.72
CA LEU A 192 7.08 31.52 -23.91
C LEU A 192 6.84 32.61 -22.87
N TYR A 193 7.15 32.31 -21.62
CA TYR A 193 7.14 33.31 -20.56
C TYR A 193 8.43 34.11 -20.63
N ILE A 194 8.30 35.41 -20.90
CA ILE A 194 9.38 36.39 -20.88
C ILE A 194 9.13 37.31 -19.70
N ASP A 195 10.14 37.46 -18.84
CA ASP A 195 10.05 38.37 -17.70
C ASP A 195 10.03 39.82 -18.18
N LYS A 196 9.09 40.63 -17.68
CA LYS A 196 8.89 42.03 -18.06
C LYS A 196 10.09 42.92 -17.69
N PHE A 197 10.95 42.48 -16.78
CA PHE A 197 12.08 43.28 -16.29
C PHE A 197 13.46 42.81 -16.76
N GLY A 198 13.54 41.77 -17.60
CA GLY A 198 14.81 41.28 -18.16
C GLY A 198 15.86 40.81 -17.13
N THR A 199 15.50 40.76 -15.84
CA THR A 199 16.38 40.31 -14.76
C THR A 199 16.04 38.87 -14.42
N ASP A 200 17.05 38.01 -14.30
CA ASP A 200 16.92 36.60 -13.88
C ASP A 200 16.38 36.43 -12.43
N SER A 201 15.90 37.51 -11.80
CA SER A 201 15.57 37.59 -10.38
C SER A 201 14.10 37.31 -10.05
N TYR A 202 13.16 37.45 -11.00
CA TYR A 202 11.74 37.18 -10.73
C TYR A 202 11.38 35.69 -10.96
N LYS A 203 10.83 35.08 -9.90
CA LYS A 203 10.48 33.65 -9.87
C LYS A 203 9.29 33.38 -10.80
N TYR A 204 9.47 32.48 -11.78
CA TYR A 204 8.37 31.98 -12.60
C TYR A 204 7.19 31.56 -11.72
N PRO A 205 5.95 31.96 -12.06
CA PRO A 205 4.79 31.66 -11.23
C PRO A 205 4.69 30.16 -10.96
N LYS A 206 4.32 29.83 -9.71
CA LYS A 206 3.88 28.48 -9.37
C LYS A 206 2.66 28.12 -10.22
N MET A 207 2.34 26.84 -10.24
CA MET A 207 1.20 26.34 -10.99
C MET A 207 -0.08 27.10 -10.59
N LYS A 208 -0.75 27.73 -11.57
CA LYS A 208 -1.92 28.59 -11.37
C LYS A 208 -2.76 28.69 -12.64
N ILE A 209 -4.01 29.08 -12.47
CA ILE A 209 -4.93 29.44 -13.56
C ILE A 209 -5.40 30.87 -13.32
N GLU A 210 -5.20 31.73 -14.32
CA GLU A 210 -5.59 33.15 -14.31
C GLU A 210 -6.63 33.42 -15.39
N TYR A 211 -7.62 34.24 -15.07
CA TYR A 211 -8.63 34.69 -16.01
C TYR A 211 -8.16 35.96 -16.71
N THR A 212 -8.38 36.05 -18.01
CA THR A 212 -8.03 37.22 -18.83
C THR A 212 -9.23 37.61 -19.70
N ASN A 213 -9.18 38.81 -20.29
CA ASN A 213 -10.25 39.27 -21.19
C ASN A 213 -10.42 38.40 -22.44
N LYS A 214 -9.44 37.54 -22.76
CA LYS A 214 -9.45 36.64 -23.93
C LYS A 214 -9.72 35.17 -23.58
N GLY A 215 -9.83 34.85 -22.29
CA GLY A 215 -10.04 33.48 -21.79
C GLY A 215 -9.23 33.19 -20.53
N TYR A 216 -8.36 32.19 -20.56
CA TYR A 216 -7.57 31.78 -19.39
C TYR A 216 -6.09 31.55 -19.72
N GLU A 217 -5.22 31.89 -18.78
CA GLU A 217 -3.82 31.52 -18.81
C GLU A 217 -3.55 30.39 -17.81
N VAL A 218 -3.02 29.28 -18.30
CA VAL A 218 -2.70 28.09 -17.51
C VAL A 218 -1.20 27.95 -17.39
N TYR A 219 -0.70 28.09 -16.17
CA TYR A 219 0.71 27.96 -15.83
C TYR A 219 0.97 26.55 -15.28
N SER A 220 1.65 25.70 -16.05
CA SER A 220 1.90 24.28 -15.69
C SER A 220 3.21 24.04 -14.91
N GLY A 221 3.88 25.09 -14.45
CA GLY A 221 5.27 25.03 -14.00
C GLY A 221 6.26 24.89 -15.17
N TYR A 222 7.55 24.73 -14.86
CA TYR A 222 8.62 24.57 -15.83
C TYR A 222 9.56 23.42 -15.44
N MET A 223 10.19 22.80 -16.44
CA MET A 223 11.20 21.77 -16.21
C MET A 223 12.58 22.42 -16.13
N LYS A 224 13.27 22.23 -15.01
CA LYS A 224 14.63 22.74 -14.85
C LYS A 224 15.57 22.05 -15.84
N SER A 225 16.27 22.85 -16.64
CA SER A 225 17.28 22.38 -17.58
C SER A 225 18.56 23.15 -17.34
N PHE A 226 19.68 22.46 -17.22
CA PHE A 226 20.99 23.09 -17.05
C PHE A 226 21.96 22.59 -18.11
N LYS A 227 22.74 23.51 -18.68
CA LYS A 227 23.93 23.17 -19.47
C LYS A 227 25.17 23.50 -18.67
N LYS A 228 26.20 22.66 -18.77
CA LYS A 228 27.53 23.02 -18.27
C LYS A 228 28.19 23.94 -19.28
N ASP A 229 28.64 25.09 -18.83
CA ASP A 229 29.57 25.92 -19.58
C ASP A 229 30.88 25.15 -19.77
N LYS A 230 31.35 25.04 -21.01
CA LYS A 230 32.57 24.32 -21.36
C LYS A 230 33.85 25.03 -20.87
N LYS A 231 33.82 26.35 -20.70
CA LYS A 231 34.97 27.16 -20.28
C LYS A 231 35.01 27.37 -18.76
N SER A 232 33.89 27.71 -18.15
CA SER A 232 33.83 28.06 -16.71
C SER A 232 33.42 26.90 -15.79
N GLY A 233 32.92 25.79 -16.34
CA GLY A 233 32.37 24.67 -15.57
C GLY A 233 31.06 24.97 -14.84
N LYS A 234 30.57 26.23 -14.86
CA LYS A 234 29.33 26.65 -14.20
C LYS A 234 28.11 26.04 -14.88
N LYS A 235 27.08 25.75 -14.08
CA LYS A 235 25.76 25.32 -14.57
C LYS A 235 24.98 26.56 -15.00
N ILE A 236 24.70 26.68 -16.28
CA ILE A 236 23.85 27.71 -16.87
C ILE A 236 22.42 27.18 -16.92
N ASP A 237 21.47 27.92 -16.35
CA ASP A 237 20.05 27.61 -16.47
C ASP A 237 19.58 27.86 -17.92
N THR A 238 18.96 26.85 -18.51
CA THR A 238 18.43 26.85 -19.89
C THR A 238 16.95 26.48 -19.90
N SER A 239 16.29 26.60 -18.75
CA SER A 239 14.90 26.24 -18.55
C SER A 239 13.97 27.10 -19.41
N LYS A 240 13.24 26.47 -20.33
CA LYS A 240 12.18 27.15 -21.07
C LYS A 240 10.90 27.18 -20.23
N LYS A 241 10.48 28.39 -19.87
CA LYS A 241 9.27 28.66 -19.09
C LYS A 241 8.11 28.91 -20.06
N HIS A 242 7.03 28.13 -19.97
CA HIS A 242 5.88 28.25 -20.88
C HIS A 242 4.56 28.24 -20.13
N TYR A 243 3.62 29.05 -20.61
CA TYR A 243 2.22 29.03 -20.21
C TYR A 243 1.33 28.75 -21.43
N TYR A 244 0.06 28.43 -21.18
CA TYR A 244 -0.91 28.08 -22.20
C TYR A 244 -2.08 29.03 -22.14
N GLU A 245 -2.37 29.71 -23.25
CA GLU A 245 -3.54 30.57 -23.41
C GLU A 245 -4.69 29.71 -23.94
N PHE A 246 -5.80 29.68 -23.20
CA PHE A 246 -7.04 29.00 -23.53
C PHE A 246 -8.04 30.07 -23.98
N ASN A 247 -8.46 30.02 -25.24
CA ASN A 247 -9.47 30.94 -25.75
C ASN A 247 -10.84 30.60 -25.18
N LEU A 248 -11.73 31.59 -25.12
CA LEU A 248 -13.14 31.35 -24.82
C LEU A 248 -13.77 30.43 -25.90
N PRO A 249 -14.73 29.57 -25.53
CA PRO A 249 -15.33 28.64 -26.48
C PRO A 249 -16.22 29.39 -27.47
N ASP A 250 -16.20 28.99 -28.74
CA ASP A 250 -17.11 29.52 -29.75
C ASP A 250 -18.57 29.11 -29.45
N LYS A 251 -19.52 29.96 -29.84
CA LYS A 251 -20.95 29.65 -29.72
C LYS A 251 -21.24 28.46 -30.66
N ASN A 252 -21.73 27.34 -30.11
CA ASN A 252 -22.09 26.08 -30.81
C ASN A 252 -20.99 25.01 -30.96
N ILE A 253 -19.94 25.05 -30.14
CA ILE A 253 -19.00 23.92 -30.06
C ILE A 253 -19.66 22.71 -29.41
N GLN A 254 -19.57 21.54 -30.06
CA GLN A 254 -20.00 20.27 -29.47
C GLN A 254 -19.07 19.87 -28.31
N ALA A 255 -19.66 19.65 -27.13
CA ALA A 255 -18.93 19.15 -25.98
C ALA A 255 -18.71 17.63 -26.07
N PHE A 256 -17.59 17.16 -25.52
CA PHE A 256 -17.31 15.74 -25.38
C PHE A 256 -17.72 15.25 -23.99
N THR A 257 -18.48 14.16 -23.93
CA THR A 257 -18.84 13.50 -22.68
C THR A 257 -17.59 12.99 -21.97
N VAL A 258 -17.52 13.17 -20.64
CA VAL A 258 -16.51 12.55 -19.78
C VAL A 258 -17.18 11.39 -19.05
N PRO A 259 -16.80 10.13 -19.34
CA PRO A 259 -17.35 8.98 -18.63
C PRO A 259 -17.13 9.10 -17.12
N TYR A 260 -18.14 8.71 -16.35
CA TYR A 260 -18.08 8.80 -14.88
C TYR A 260 -16.92 7.98 -14.29
N GLU A 261 -16.57 6.85 -14.91
CA GLU A 261 -15.39 6.06 -14.51
C GLU A 261 -14.08 6.86 -14.64
N THR A 262 -13.95 7.69 -15.68
CA THR A 262 -12.79 8.60 -15.86
C THR A 262 -12.72 9.63 -14.74
N ILE A 263 -13.86 10.19 -14.32
CA ILE A 263 -13.98 11.09 -13.16
C ILE A 263 -13.58 10.38 -11.87
N LYS A 264 -14.07 9.15 -11.65
CA LYS A 264 -13.75 8.33 -10.47
C LYS A 264 -12.25 8.07 -10.38
N LEU A 265 -11.61 7.65 -11.48
CA LEU A 265 -10.17 7.39 -11.52
C LEU A 265 -9.35 8.66 -11.22
N TYR A 266 -9.75 9.82 -11.77
CA TYR A 266 -9.11 11.10 -11.48
C TYR A 266 -9.25 11.49 -10.00
N LYS A 267 -10.44 11.28 -9.41
CA LYS A 267 -10.71 11.53 -7.99
C LYS A 267 -9.84 10.64 -7.09
N GLU A 268 -9.72 9.36 -7.41
CA GLU A 268 -8.88 8.40 -6.68
C GLU A 268 -7.39 8.77 -6.73
N ASP A 269 -6.86 9.17 -7.89
CA ASP A 269 -5.46 9.62 -8.02
C ASP A 269 -5.18 10.86 -7.18
N ASN A 270 -6.11 11.80 -7.16
CA ASN A 270 -5.96 13.03 -6.38
C ASN A 270 -5.99 12.76 -4.88
N LEU A 271 -6.93 11.97 -4.37
CA LEU A 271 -7.00 11.58 -2.95
C LEU A 271 -5.67 10.95 -2.49
N LYS A 272 -5.07 10.07 -3.30
CA LYS A 272 -3.78 9.44 -3.01
C LYS A 272 -2.61 10.42 -2.97
N GLN A 273 -2.73 11.58 -3.63
CA GLN A 273 -1.67 12.57 -3.75
C GLN A 273 -1.87 13.83 -2.91
N GLN A 274 -3.06 14.05 -2.34
CA GLN A 274 -3.39 15.22 -1.50
C GLN A 274 -2.31 15.56 -0.43
N PRO A 275 -1.69 14.59 0.30
CA PRO A 275 -0.69 14.93 1.32
C PRO A 275 0.59 15.56 0.75
N GLN A 276 0.99 15.20 -0.48
CA GLN A 276 2.21 15.72 -1.12
C GLN A 276 1.93 16.96 -1.97
N ARG A 277 0.70 17.09 -2.49
CA ARG A 277 0.32 18.09 -3.50
C ARG A 277 -0.17 19.43 -2.94
N LYS A 278 -0.65 19.49 -1.69
CA LYS A 278 -0.93 20.77 -1.01
C LYS A 278 0.29 21.71 -0.96
N ARG A 279 1.51 21.16 -1.07
CA ARG A 279 2.78 21.91 -0.98
C ARG A 279 3.29 22.47 -2.31
N SER A 280 2.83 21.92 -3.44
CA SER A 280 3.33 22.27 -4.77
C SER A 280 2.42 23.25 -5.54
N GLY A 281 1.34 23.74 -4.92
CA GLY A 281 0.31 24.54 -5.62
C GLY A 281 -0.46 23.70 -6.64
N PHE A 282 -0.63 22.39 -6.36
CA PHE A 282 -1.35 21.51 -7.26
C PHE A 282 -2.83 21.89 -7.38
N ILE A 283 -3.35 21.88 -8.60
CA ILE A 283 -4.73 22.21 -8.94
C ILE A 283 -5.51 20.90 -9.13
N ASN A 284 -6.44 20.65 -8.22
CA ASN A 284 -7.42 19.57 -8.38
C ASN A 284 -8.61 20.11 -9.16
N LEU A 285 -8.75 19.70 -10.42
CA LEU A 285 -9.78 20.22 -11.33
C LEU A 285 -11.20 20.01 -10.79
N LEU A 286 -11.46 18.90 -10.09
CA LEU A 286 -12.78 18.65 -9.50
C LEU A 286 -13.05 19.56 -8.29
N ASP A 287 -12.04 19.83 -7.46
CA ASP A 287 -12.21 20.77 -6.34
C ASP A 287 -12.41 22.21 -6.87
N GLU A 288 -11.69 22.59 -7.92
CA GLU A 288 -11.86 23.92 -8.56
C GLU A 288 -13.27 24.08 -9.13
N LEU A 289 -13.78 23.04 -9.78
CA LEU A 289 -15.09 23.02 -10.41
C LEU A 289 -16.21 23.12 -9.37
N GLU A 290 -16.03 22.54 -8.18
CA GLU A 290 -17.03 22.59 -7.11
C GLU A 290 -16.93 23.87 -6.26
N LYS A 291 -15.72 24.36 -5.96
CA LYS A 291 -15.52 25.47 -5.01
C LYS A 291 -15.50 26.85 -5.65
N TYR A 292 -15.10 26.95 -6.93
CA TYR A 292 -14.83 28.22 -7.59
C TYR A 292 -15.65 28.39 -8.87
N THR A 293 -16.91 27.97 -8.87
CA THR A 293 -17.83 28.08 -10.02
C THR A 293 -17.88 29.49 -10.62
N LYS A 294 -17.95 30.53 -9.76
CA LYS A 294 -17.93 31.94 -10.20
C LYS A 294 -16.64 32.36 -10.93
N LYS A 295 -15.50 31.74 -10.60
CA LYS A 295 -14.20 31.98 -11.26
C LYS A 295 -14.14 31.33 -12.65
N TYR A 296 -14.94 30.29 -12.85
CA TYR A 296 -14.92 29.44 -14.03
C TYR A 296 -16.31 29.36 -14.69
N PRO A 297 -16.90 30.49 -15.15
CA PRO A 297 -18.23 30.50 -15.78
C PRO A 297 -18.34 29.57 -17.00
N HIS A 298 -17.23 29.33 -17.70
CA HIS A 298 -17.18 28.42 -18.85
C HIS A 298 -16.69 27.01 -18.50
N GLY A 299 -16.42 26.72 -17.22
CA GLY A 299 -15.76 25.49 -16.76
C GLY A 299 -14.27 25.67 -16.47
N VAL A 300 -13.66 24.67 -15.83
CA VAL A 300 -12.25 24.74 -15.40
C VAL A 300 -11.33 24.37 -16.56
N PRO A 301 -10.31 25.18 -16.92
CA PRO A 301 -9.32 24.82 -17.94
C PRO A 301 -8.65 23.48 -17.64
N CYS A 302 -8.65 22.59 -18.62
CA CYS A 302 -8.05 21.27 -18.52
C CYS A 302 -7.47 20.79 -19.85
N PHE A 303 -6.62 19.77 -19.77
CA PHE A 303 -6.09 19.04 -20.90
C PHE A 303 -6.70 17.65 -20.95
N TYR A 304 -6.99 17.14 -22.14
CA TYR A 304 -7.62 15.83 -22.30
C TYR A 304 -7.09 15.07 -23.53
N ILE A 305 -7.29 13.76 -23.52
CA ILE A 305 -7.16 12.90 -24.70
C ILE A 305 -8.54 12.31 -24.97
N LYS A 306 -8.92 12.32 -26.25
CA LYS A 306 -10.18 11.78 -26.74
C LYS A 306 -10.02 10.33 -27.18
N ASN A 307 -11.03 9.52 -26.94
CA ASN A 307 -11.20 8.24 -27.61
C ASN A 307 -11.92 8.50 -28.94
N GLU A 308 -11.21 8.35 -30.06
CA GLU A 308 -11.78 8.65 -31.39
C GLU A 308 -12.93 7.72 -31.79
N ILE A 309 -12.91 6.46 -31.33
CA ILE A 309 -13.94 5.47 -31.67
C ILE A 309 -15.26 5.80 -30.97
N LYS A 310 -15.19 6.15 -29.69
CA LYS A 310 -16.37 6.43 -28.86
C LYS A 310 -16.80 7.90 -28.85
N ASN A 311 -15.99 8.78 -29.43
CA ASN A 311 -16.20 10.22 -29.42
C ASN A 311 -16.35 10.81 -27.99
N GLU A 312 -15.66 10.22 -27.00
CA GLU A 312 -15.72 10.60 -25.58
C GLU A 312 -14.32 10.90 -25.02
N VAL A 313 -14.25 11.57 -23.87
CA VAL A 313 -12.98 11.86 -23.20
C VAL A 313 -12.43 10.59 -22.54
N GLU A 314 -11.25 10.15 -22.98
CA GLU A 314 -10.60 8.96 -22.43
C GLU A 314 -9.94 9.27 -21.08
N ILE A 315 -9.13 10.33 -21.02
CA ILE A 315 -8.34 10.74 -19.86
C ILE A 315 -8.13 12.26 -19.87
N PHE A 316 -8.06 12.87 -18.68
CA PHE A 316 -7.83 14.31 -18.56
C PHE A 316 -6.94 14.67 -17.37
N GLY A 317 -6.41 15.89 -17.38
CA GLY A 317 -5.60 16.43 -16.31
C GLY A 317 -5.28 17.91 -16.48
N HIS A 318 -4.63 18.49 -15.48
CA HIS A 318 -4.38 19.93 -15.37
C HIS A 318 -3.12 20.43 -16.12
N THR A 319 -2.29 19.54 -16.66
CA THR A 319 -1.10 19.89 -17.46
C THR A 319 -1.07 19.06 -18.73
N PRO A 320 -0.46 19.54 -19.84
CA PRO A 320 -0.42 18.77 -21.09
C PRO A 320 0.21 17.37 -20.95
N TYR A 321 1.20 17.22 -20.07
CA TYR A 321 1.83 15.95 -19.73
C TYR A 321 1.33 15.40 -18.38
N PHE A 322 0.00 15.29 -18.23
CA PHE A 322 -0.62 14.79 -17.01
C PHE A 322 -0.25 13.31 -16.72
N ARG A 323 -0.59 12.83 -15.52
CA ARG A 323 -0.41 11.41 -15.18
C ARG A 323 -1.55 10.60 -15.80
N ILE A 324 -1.25 9.40 -16.27
CA ILE A 324 -2.22 8.48 -16.85
C ILE A 324 -2.40 7.25 -15.93
N PRO A 325 -3.60 6.66 -15.85
CA PRO A 325 -3.80 5.40 -15.14
C PRO A 325 -3.10 4.26 -15.88
N TYR A 326 -2.62 3.26 -15.14
CA TYR A 326 -2.38 1.93 -15.69
C TYR A 326 -3.70 1.35 -16.20
N SER A 327 -3.64 0.54 -17.25
CA SER A 327 -4.81 -0.10 -17.83
C SER A 327 -5.40 -1.16 -16.88
N ARG A 328 -4.52 -1.89 -16.19
CA ARG A 328 -4.88 -2.97 -15.26
C ARG A 328 -4.92 -2.52 -13.80
N LYS A 329 -5.73 -3.21 -13.00
CA LYS A 329 -5.77 -3.05 -11.54
C LYS A 329 -4.65 -3.86 -10.87
N ILE A 330 -4.44 -3.63 -9.58
CA ILE A 330 -3.45 -4.38 -8.79
C ILE A 330 -3.82 -5.88 -8.73
N SER A 331 -5.10 -6.20 -8.62
CA SER A 331 -5.61 -7.58 -8.65
C SER A 331 -5.19 -8.36 -9.88
N SER A 332 -4.97 -7.71 -11.03
CA SER A 332 -4.47 -8.37 -12.25
C SER A 332 -3.04 -8.90 -12.09
N SER A 333 -2.29 -8.46 -11.09
CA SER A 333 -0.96 -8.98 -10.75
C SER A 333 -0.97 -10.01 -9.62
N ILE A 334 -2.14 -10.51 -9.25
CA ILE A 334 -2.35 -11.54 -8.23
C ILE A 334 -3.10 -12.70 -8.90
N PRO A 335 -2.61 -13.96 -8.77
CA PRO A 335 -3.32 -15.16 -9.23
C PRO A 335 -4.81 -15.17 -8.85
N LEU A 336 -5.65 -15.76 -9.69
CA LEU A 336 -7.11 -15.77 -9.49
C LEU A 336 -7.51 -16.62 -8.29
N GLU A 337 -6.80 -17.73 -8.08
CA GLU A 337 -6.98 -18.69 -6.99
C GLU A 337 -6.82 -17.99 -5.63
N LEU A 338 -5.79 -17.14 -5.51
CA LEU A 338 -5.52 -16.32 -4.32
C LEU A 338 -6.54 -15.21 -4.08
N ARG A 339 -7.49 -15.01 -4.99
CA ARG A 339 -8.54 -13.99 -4.89
C ARG A 339 -9.94 -14.58 -5.00
N ASN A 340 -10.06 -15.90 -4.91
CA ASN A 340 -11.34 -16.57 -5.02
C ASN A 340 -12.25 -16.24 -3.81
N LYS A 341 -13.42 -15.67 -4.09
CA LYS A 341 -14.39 -15.29 -3.06
C LYS A 341 -15.35 -16.41 -2.67
N THR A 342 -15.52 -17.45 -3.49
CA THR A 342 -16.52 -18.51 -3.24
C THR A 342 -16.06 -19.46 -2.15
N LYS A 343 -14.78 -19.82 -2.14
CA LYS A 343 -14.22 -20.78 -1.19
C LYS A 343 -13.75 -20.11 0.10
N PHE A 344 -13.63 -20.89 1.17
CA PHE A 344 -13.10 -20.43 2.45
C PHE A 344 -11.64 -20.83 2.62
N ASP A 345 -10.90 -20.04 3.38
CA ASP A 345 -9.57 -20.42 3.87
C ASP A 345 -9.54 -20.34 5.40
N LEU A 346 -8.45 -20.84 5.99
CA LEU A 346 -8.31 -20.91 7.44
C LEU A 346 -8.30 -19.51 8.10
N SER A 347 -7.74 -18.50 7.43
CA SER A 347 -7.74 -17.12 7.94
C SER A 347 -9.16 -16.54 7.99
N GLU A 348 -9.95 -16.71 6.93
CA GLU A 348 -11.37 -16.31 6.89
C GLU A 348 -12.19 -17.07 7.93
N ALA A 349 -11.91 -18.36 8.17
CA ALA A 349 -12.57 -19.14 9.22
C ALA A 349 -12.32 -18.55 10.61
N ILE A 350 -11.08 -18.17 10.93
CA ILE A 350 -10.70 -17.65 12.26
C ILE A 350 -11.14 -16.19 12.44
N PHE A 351 -10.81 -15.33 11.47
CA PHE A 351 -10.95 -13.88 11.57
C PHE A 351 -12.25 -13.33 10.97
N GLY A 352 -13.08 -14.19 10.39
CA GLY A 352 -14.33 -13.82 9.77
C GLY A 352 -14.19 -13.44 8.29
N LYS A 353 -15.33 -13.50 7.60
CA LYS A 353 -15.52 -13.08 6.21
C LYS A 353 -16.79 -12.25 6.11
N GLU A 354 -16.67 -11.05 5.57
CA GLU A 354 -17.76 -10.07 5.48
C GLU A 354 -19.03 -10.71 4.91
N THR A 355 -20.19 -10.40 5.50
CA THR A 355 -21.53 -10.94 5.16
C THR A 355 -21.75 -12.45 5.35
N ILE A 356 -20.71 -13.24 5.63
CA ILE A 356 -20.85 -14.71 5.71
C ILE A 356 -20.59 -15.24 7.13
N ILE A 357 -19.45 -14.88 7.76
CA ILE A 357 -19.12 -15.37 9.10
C ILE A 357 -18.41 -14.30 9.93
N ALA A 358 -18.85 -14.12 11.17
CA ALA A 358 -18.20 -13.22 12.12
C ALA A 358 -16.83 -13.75 12.58
N SER A 359 -15.97 -12.85 13.05
CA SER A 359 -14.69 -13.23 13.68
C SER A 359 -14.96 -14.04 14.94
N ARG A 360 -14.31 -15.19 15.09
CA ARG A 360 -14.34 -16.02 16.30
C ARG A 360 -13.23 -15.71 17.30
N VAL A 361 -12.37 -14.75 16.94
CA VAL A 361 -11.28 -14.25 17.78
C VAL A 361 -11.46 -12.77 18.10
N PHE A 362 -11.21 -12.41 19.35
CA PHE A 362 -11.39 -11.08 19.91
C PHE A 362 -10.11 -10.63 20.60
N PHE A 363 -9.44 -9.63 20.03
CA PHE A 363 -8.21 -9.07 20.58
C PHE A 363 -8.55 -7.95 21.55
N GLU A 364 -7.90 -7.93 22.71
CA GLU A 364 -7.96 -6.83 23.67
C GLU A 364 -6.72 -5.94 23.54
N ASP A 365 -6.84 -4.68 23.94
CA ASP A 365 -5.70 -3.77 24.01
C ASP A 365 -4.68 -4.31 25.03
N ALA A 366 -3.42 -4.40 24.63
CA ALA A 366 -2.36 -4.82 25.55
C ALA A 366 -1.89 -3.63 26.38
N LYS A 367 -2.28 -3.62 27.65
CA LYS A 367 -2.03 -2.52 28.59
C LYS A 367 -0.59 -2.56 29.09
N LEU A 368 0.07 -1.42 29.15
CA LEU A 368 1.39 -1.29 29.75
C LEU A 368 1.33 -1.68 31.25
N LYS A 369 2.28 -2.48 31.70
CA LYS A 369 2.42 -2.94 33.09
C LYS A 369 3.71 -2.48 33.75
N SER A 370 4.74 -2.19 32.97
CA SER A 370 5.93 -1.51 33.48
C SER A 370 5.68 -0.01 33.62
N GLU A 371 6.55 0.67 34.36
CA GLU A 371 6.61 2.14 34.34
C GLU A 371 6.84 2.65 32.91
N ALA A 372 6.17 3.74 32.54
CA ALA A 372 6.29 4.35 31.21
C ALA A 372 7.59 5.15 31.10
N LYS A 373 8.60 4.56 30.47
CA LYS A 373 9.87 5.23 30.13
C LYS A 373 9.89 5.54 28.65
N PHE A 374 10.26 6.76 28.32
CA PHE A 374 10.29 7.25 26.95
C PHE A 374 11.72 7.59 26.54
N GLU A 375 12.04 7.30 25.28
CA GLU A 375 13.32 7.74 24.70
C GLU A 375 13.20 9.18 24.19
N LYS A 376 14.31 9.68 23.61
CA LYS A 376 14.35 10.98 22.97
C LYS A 376 13.31 11.08 21.85
N GLU A 377 12.80 12.28 21.63
CA GLU A 377 11.92 12.57 20.51
C GLU A 377 12.62 12.33 19.17
N GLU A 378 11.89 11.69 18.26
CA GLU A 378 12.38 11.32 16.94
C GLU A 378 11.50 11.84 15.81
N ASN A 379 12.13 12.40 14.78
CA ASN A 379 11.45 12.85 13.59
C ASN A 379 11.27 11.70 12.59
N LEU A 380 10.11 11.06 12.62
CA LEU A 380 9.82 9.94 11.72
C LEU A 380 9.18 10.43 10.42
N ILE A 381 9.69 9.94 9.29
CA ILE A 381 8.94 9.95 8.03
C ILE A 381 7.95 8.77 8.07
N LEU A 382 6.72 9.04 8.50
CA LEU A 382 5.65 8.02 8.56
C LEU A 382 5.04 7.67 7.19
N SER A 383 5.71 8.02 6.09
CA SER A 383 5.28 7.61 4.75
C SER A 383 5.82 6.23 4.42
N SER A 384 4.94 5.33 3.98
CA SER A 384 5.38 4.07 3.38
C SER A 384 5.81 4.27 1.93
N PRO A 385 6.81 3.51 1.45
CA PRO A 385 7.14 3.42 0.04
C PRO A 385 5.91 3.06 -0.77
N LYS A 386 5.76 3.72 -1.91
CA LYS A 386 4.55 3.57 -2.72
C LYS A 386 4.70 2.34 -3.63
N PRO A 387 3.67 1.47 -3.73
CA PRO A 387 3.70 0.33 -4.65
C PRO A 387 3.87 0.73 -6.13
N THR A 388 3.73 2.02 -6.46
CA THR A 388 4.12 2.57 -7.78
C THR A 388 5.60 2.36 -8.14
N SER A 389 6.46 2.03 -7.17
CA SER A 389 7.82 1.52 -7.42
C SER A 389 7.79 0.06 -7.86
N TYR A 390 7.25 -0.18 -9.06
CA TYR A 390 7.05 -1.53 -9.62
C TYR A 390 8.29 -2.42 -9.55
N ASN A 391 9.50 -1.88 -9.78
CA ASN A 391 10.77 -2.60 -9.72
C ASN A 391 11.07 -3.22 -8.33
N LEU A 392 10.49 -2.67 -7.27
CA LEU A 392 10.64 -3.18 -5.89
C LEU A 392 9.43 -3.97 -5.41
N TYR A 393 8.29 -3.92 -6.10
CA TYR A 393 7.02 -4.51 -5.66
C TYR A 393 6.52 -5.65 -6.55
N LEU A 394 7.01 -5.72 -7.79
CA LEU A 394 6.74 -6.81 -8.72
C LEU A 394 7.95 -7.75 -8.80
N GLU A 395 7.66 -9.03 -9.02
CA GLU A 395 8.66 -10.05 -9.28
C GLU A 395 9.39 -9.74 -10.58
N ASN A 396 10.72 -9.71 -10.50
CA ASN A 396 11.60 -9.42 -11.61
C ASN A 396 12.88 -10.24 -11.43
N THR A 397 12.92 -11.45 -11.97
CA THR A 397 14.04 -12.40 -11.84
C THR A 397 14.76 -12.56 -13.18
N ASN A 398 16.07 -12.81 -13.12
CA ASN A 398 16.92 -13.11 -14.29
C ASN A 398 16.79 -12.10 -15.44
N LEU A 399 16.73 -10.80 -15.11
CA LEU A 399 16.62 -9.74 -16.11
C LEU A 399 17.99 -9.21 -16.52
N ASN A 400 18.19 -9.04 -17.83
CA ASN A 400 19.44 -8.51 -18.39
C ASN A 400 19.43 -6.98 -18.43
N ASN A 401 18.28 -6.37 -18.78
CA ASN A 401 18.21 -4.93 -19.00
C ASN A 401 16.86 -4.31 -18.66
N ILE A 402 16.84 -2.98 -18.56
CA ILE A 402 15.67 -2.19 -18.11
C ILE A 402 14.39 -2.40 -18.94
N SER A 403 14.49 -2.83 -20.20
CA SER A 403 13.31 -3.05 -21.05
C SER A 403 12.47 -4.24 -20.62
N GLN A 404 13.09 -5.20 -19.93
CA GLN A 404 12.46 -6.42 -19.45
C GLN A 404 11.82 -6.25 -18.07
N ILE A 405 12.05 -5.12 -17.39
CA ILE A 405 11.48 -4.87 -16.07
C ILE A 405 9.97 -4.73 -16.19
N LYS A 406 9.25 -5.59 -15.47
CA LYS A 406 7.79 -5.63 -15.43
C LYS A 406 7.24 -4.45 -14.64
N HIS A 407 6.17 -3.85 -15.16
CA HIS A 407 5.29 -2.88 -14.48
C HIS A 407 3.84 -3.42 -14.47
N TYR A 408 2.91 -2.66 -13.89
CA TYR A 408 1.51 -3.12 -13.69
C TYR A 408 0.69 -3.33 -14.97
N ASP A 409 1.23 -2.97 -16.14
CA ASP A 409 0.63 -3.25 -17.46
C ASP A 409 1.44 -4.31 -18.25
N SER A 410 2.55 -4.82 -17.70
CA SER A 410 3.33 -5.88 -18.34
C SER A 410 2.62 -7.24 -18.24
N PRO A 411 2.51 -8.04 -19.31
CA PRO A 411 1.98 -9.40 -19.24
C PRO A 411 2.61 -10.21 -18.09
N GLU A 412 1.79 -11.00 -17.40
CA GLU A 412 2.25 -11.89 -16.31
C GLU A 412 3.07 -11.19 -15.22
N SER A 413 2.80 -9.91 -14.95
CA SER A 413 3.36 -9.24 -13.79
C SER A 413 2.78 -9.84 -12.51
N LYS A 414 3.63 -10.32 -11.60
CA LYS A 414 3.22 -10.83 -10.29
C LYS A 414 3.71 -9.91 -9.19
N ILE A 415 2.88 -9.68 -8.16
CA ILE A 415 3.33 -9.00 -6.95
C ILE A 415 4.25 -9.91 -6.15
N ARG A 416 5.22 -9.34 -5.43
CA ARG A 416 6.19 -10.10 -4.62
C ARG A 416 5.61 -10.75 -3.36
N GLY A 417 4.41 -10.37 -2.94
CA GLY A 417 3.72 -10.94 -1.78
C GLY A 417 3.62 -10.03 -0.56
N TYR A 418 3.69 -10.63 0.63
CA TYR A 418 3.43 -9.98 1.91
C TYR A 418 4.63 -9.15 2.37
N LYS A 419 4.43 -7.85 2.57
CA LYS A 419 5.51 -6.95 2.99
C LYS A 419 5.79 -7.07 4.50
N PHE A 420 6.99 -7.51 4.86
CA PHE A 420 7.51 -7.53 6.23
C PHE A 420 8.67 -6.55 6.39
N TYR A 421 8.89 -6.06 7.60
CA TYR A 421 10.01 -5.17 7.93
C TYR A 421 11.11 -5.96 8.62
N HIS A 422 12.36 -5.75 8.23
CA HIS A 422 13.47 -6.39 8.90
C HIS A 422 13.63 -5.90 10.34
N HIS A 423 14.05 -6.80 11.23
CA HIS A 423 14.63 -6.39 12.50
C HIS A 423 15.98 -5.72 12.28
N LYS A 424 16.19 -4.60 12.96
CA LYS A 424 17.44 -3.87 12.99
C LYS A 424 17.50 -2.99 14.23
N ASN A 425 18.70 -2.68 14.69
CA ASN A 425 18.87 -1.68 15.72
C ASN A 425 18.52 -0.29 15.19
N HIS A 426 17.84 0.48 16.04
CA HIS A 426 17.54 1.86 15.71
C HIS A 426 18.85 2.66 15.71
N ARG A 427 19.01 3.48 14.67
CA ARG A 427 20.06 4.49 14.62
C ARG A 427 19.36 5.83 14.69
N TYR A 428 19.66 6.57 15.75
CA TYR A 428 19.22 7.95 15.93
C TYR A 428 19.90 8.81 14.87
N GLU A 429 19.26 8.93 13.72
CA GLU A 429 19.68 9.83 12.67
C GLU A 429 18.85 11.11 12.85
N ASN A 430 19.52 12.26 13.00
CA ASN A 430 18.87 13.57 13.08
C ASN A 430 18.18 13.87 11.73
N THR A 431 16.99 13.32 11.52
CA THR A 431 16.14 13.67 10.39
C THR A 431 15.65 15.10 10.64
N PRO A 432 16.05 16.09 9.83
CA PRO A 432 15.64 17.46 10.04
C PRO A 432 14.12 17.56 10.00
N GLN A 433 13.56 18.36 10.90
CA GLN A 433 12.13 18.59 10.88
C GLN A 433 11.73 19.21 9.55
N SER A 434 10.77 18.59 8.91
CA SER A 434 10.22 19.02 7.64
C SER A 434 8.73 18.79 7.66
N SER A 435 8.07 19.30 6.64
CA SER A 435 6.63 19.14 6.50
C SER A 435 6.22 17.64 6.36
N ILE A 436 7.09 16.72 5.94
CA ILE A 436 6.77 15.27 5.83
C ILE A 436 7.12 14.44 7.08
N THR A 437 7.86 15.01 8.03
CA THR A 437 8.25 14.32 9.26
C THR A 437 7.22 14.57 10.36
N LYS A 438 7.08 13.62 11.28
CA LYS A 438 6.37 13.83 12.53
C LYS A 438 7.30 13.52 13.69
N THR A 439 7.36 14.44 14.63
CA THR A 439 8.07 14.25 15.88
C THR A 439 7.25 13.31 16.75
N VAL A 440 7.83 12.20 17.17
CA VAL A 440 7.18 11.22 18.04
C VAL A 440 8.04 10.95 19.25
N LYS A 441 7.41 10.53 20.35
CA LYS A 441 8.11 10.09 21.55
C LYS A 441 7.92 8.58 21.76
N PRO A 442 8.88 7.74 21.35
CA PRO A 442 8.75 6.29 21.46
C PRO A 442 8.92 5.83 22.92
N LEU A 443 8.22 4.77 23.28
CA LEU A 443 8.39 4.09 24.56
C LEU A 443 9.67 3.25 24.51
N SER A 444 10.45 3.28 25.58
CA SER A 444 11.77 2.64 25.66
C SER A 444 11.71 1.13 25.54
N LYS A 445 12.83 0.57 25.07
CA LYS A 445 13.10 -0.88 25.20
C LYS A 445 12.86 -1.36 26.64
N GLY A 446 12.34 -2.57 26.78
CA GLY A 446 12.04 -3.22 28.07
C GLY A 446 10.64 -2.95 28.59
N ALA A 447 9.84 -2.10 27.91
CA ALA A 447 8.43 -1.92 28.24
C ALA A 447 7.67 -3.24 28.13
N LYS A 448 6.85 -3.54 29.15
CA LYS A 448 6.09 -4.78 29.28
C LYS A 448 4.59 -4.51 29.20
N PHE A 449 3.90 -5.23 28.34
CA PHE A 449 2.46 -5.13 28.16
C PHE A 449 1.78 -6.46 28.45
N LYS A 450 0.52 -6.40 28.91
CA LYS A 450 -0.35 -7.58 29.05
C LYS A 450 -1.62 -7.38 28.24
N GLY A 451 -1.92 -8.35 27.38
CA GLY A 451 -3.12 -8.39 26.56
C GLY A 451 -3.77 -9.77 26.60
N LYS A 452 -4.89 -9.91 25.92
CA LYS A 452 -5.65 -11.17 25.84
C LYS A 452 -6.26 -11.33 24.46
N ILE A 453 -6.27 -12.55 23.96
CA ILE A 453 -7.05 -12.96 22.79
C ILE A 453 -8.11 -13.93 23.28
N ARG A 454 -9.38 -13.52 23.26
CA ARG A 454 -10.51 -14.43 23.53
C ARG A 454 -10.91 -15.11 22.24
N PHE A 455 -11.37 -16.35 22.32
CA PHE A 455 -11.83 -17.10 21.16
C PHE A 455 -12.94 -18.07 21.54
N GLU A 456 -13.77 -18.39 20.54
CA GLU A 456 -14.94 -19.24 20.70
C GLU A 456 -15.01 -20.25 19.56
N ASN A 457 -15.31 -21.50 19.89
CA ASN A 457 -15.54 -22.60 18.96
C ASN A 457 -14.44 -22.79 17.90
N LEU A 458 -13.16 -22.67 18.25
CA LEU A 458 -12.07 -23.00 17.33
C LEU A 458 -11.78 -24.50 17.34
N SER A 459 -11.64 -25.11 16.17
CA SER A 459 -11.07 -26.46 16.06
C SER A 459 -9.60 -26.47 16.51
N ASP A 460 -9.05 -27.65 16.75
CA ASP A 460 -7.63 -27.82 17.11
C ASP A 460 -6.69 -27.25 16.04
N ILE A 461 -7.05 -27.39 14.76
CA ILE A 461 -6.30 -26.83 13.62
C ILE A 461 -6.32 -25.30 13.65
N GLU A 462 -7.48 -24.69 13.90
CA GLU A 462 -7.65 -23.23 13.95
C GLU A 462 -6.92 -22.60 15.14
N LEU A 463 -7.05 -23.22 16.33
CA LEU A 463 -6.33 -22.79 17.52
C LEU A 463 -4.82 -23.02 17.37
N GLY A 464 -4.43 -24.14 16.77
CA GLY A 464 -3.06 -24.47 16.40
C GLY A 464 -2.42 -23.41 15.50
N ALA A 465 -3.16 -22.90 14.51
CA ALA A 465 -2.69 -21.83 13.62
C ALA A 465 -2.36 -20.53 14.38
N LEU A 466 -3.20 -20.13 15.35
CA LEU A 466 -2.95 -18.97 16.19
C LEU A 466 -1.70 -19.18 17.06
N LEU A 467 -1.60 -20.34 17.73
CA LEU A 467 -0.46 -20.67 18.58
C LEU A 467 0.84 -20.77 17.79
N PHE A 468 0.79 -21.30 16.56
CA PHE A 468 1.94 -21.42 15.66
C PHE A 468 2.57 -20.06 15.34
N VAL A 469 1.73 -19.05 15.04
CA VAL A 469 2.23 -17.71 14.69
C VAL A 469 2.51 -16.84 15.93
N LEU A 470 1.92 -17.14 17.07
CA LEU A 470 2.20 -16.47 18.35
C LEU A 470 3.50 -17.00 18.97
N ASN A 471 3.80 -18.30 18.82
CA ASN A 471 5.03 -18.93 19.32
C ASN A 471 6.02 -19.14 18.18
N LEU A 472 6.71 -18.07 17.82
CA LEU A 472 7.70 -18.11 16.77
C LEU A 472 8.90 -19.01 17.12
N PRO A 473 9.63 -19.54 16.12
CA PRO A 473 10.86 -20.28 16.33
C PRO A 473 11.89 -19.48 17.12
N LYS A 474 12.87 -20.18 17.70
CA LYS A 474 14.01 -19.54 18.37
C LYS A 474 14.60 -18.44 17.47
N ASN A 475 14.93 -17.31 18.08
CA ASN A 475 15.49 -16.11 17.45
C ASN A 475 14.54 -15.29 16.56
N CYS A 476 13.32 -15.76 16.29
CA CYS A 476 12.33 -15.02 15.52
C CYS A 476 11.46 -14.16 16.44
N GLN A 477 11.13 -12.94 16.02
CA GLN A 477 10.35 -11.99 16.82
C GLN A 477 9.27 -11.28 16.01
N HIS A 478 8.24 -10.76 16.68
CA HIS A 478 7.19 -10.01 16.02
C HIS A 478 7.60 -8.54 15.84
N LYS A 479 6.96 -7.87 14.88
CA LYS A 479 7.23 -6.46 14.58
C LYS A 479 5.95 -5.63 14.42
N ILE A 480 5.80 -4.59 15.24
CA ILE A 480 4.58 -3.76 15.35
C ILE A 480 4.88 -2.25 15.32
N GLY A 481 3.85 -1.42 15.16
CA GLY A 481 3.95 0.04 15.25
C GLY A 481 4.37 0.76 13.96
N MET A 482 4.51 2.09 14.05
CA MET A 482 4.71 2.97 12.89
C MET A 482 6.19 3.23 12.55
N GLY A 483 7.10 3.02 13.51
CA GLY A 483 8.56 3.21 13.35
C GLY A 483 9.34 2.00 12.83
N LYS A 484 8.66 0.97 12.31
CA LYS A 484 9.30 -0.27 11.81
C LYS A 484 10.46 -0.04 10.82
N PRO A 485 10.36 0.89 9.85
CA PRO A 485 11.45 1.17 8.92
C PRO A 485 12.74 1.66 9.60
N LEU A 486 12.64 2.18 10.81
CA LEU A 486 13.75 2.74 11.58
C LEU A 486 14.28 1.78 12.65
N GLY A 487 13.70 0.57 12.77
CA GLY A 487 14.11 -0.44 13.74
C GLY A 487 13.14 -0.63 14.89
N PHE A 488 12.19 0.30 15.11
CA PHE A 488 11.25 0.22 16.23
C PHE A 488 10.29 -0.96 16.18
N GLY A 489 9.76 -1.30 17.36
CA GLY A 489 8.64 -2.19 17.56
C GLY A 489 8.93 -3.66 17.33
N SER A 490 10.18 -4.10 17.51
CA SER A 490 10.48 -5.52 17.71
C SER A 490 10.01 -5.93 19.10
N ILE A 491 9.18 -6.98 19.19
CA ILE A 491 8.58 -7.44 20.45
C ILE A 491 8.73 -8.95 20.60
N ASP A 492 8.89 -9.40 21.83
CA ASP A 492 8.75 -10.81 22.23
C ASP A 492 7.33 -11.02 22.77
N ILE A 493 6.68 -12.11 22.38
CA ILE A 493 5.34 -12.48 22.85
C ILE A 493 5.42 -13.85 23.50
N LYS A 494 5.11 -13.90 24.81
CA LYS A 494 4.88 -15.14 25.54
C LYS A 494 3.39 -15.36 25.68
N THR A 495 2.96 -16.61 25.53
CA THR A 495 1.55 -16.98 25.56
C THR A 495 1.25 -18.01 26.62
N THR A 496 0.11 -17.84 27.27
CA THR A 496 -0.49 -18.83 28.15
C THR A 496 -1.90 -19.14 27.67
N LEU A 497 -2.14 -20.40 27.28
CA LEU A 497 -3.46 -20.85 26.83
C LEU A 497 -4.33 -21.28 28.02
N LYS A 498 -5.60 -20.87 27.99
CA LYS A 498 -6.63 -21.29 28.94
C LYS A 498 -7.89 -21.69 28.15
N LEU A 499 -8.23 -22.98 28.15
CA LEU A 499 -9.49 -23.46 27.60
C LEU A 499 -10.55 -23.52 28.69
N VAL A 500 -11.71 -22.93 28.41
CA VAL A 500 -12.83 -22.92 29.34
C VAL A 500 -13.54 -24.27 29.30
N ASP A 501 -13.87 -24.82 30.46
CA ASP A 501 -14.86 -25.89 30.52
C ASP A 501 -16.26 -25.29 30.40
N ILE A 502 -16.83 -25.35 29.20
CA ILE A 502 -18.13 -24.75 28.92
C ILE A 502 -19.24 -25.43 29.75
N LYS A 503 -19.21 -26.76 29.91
CA LYS A 503 -20.26 -27.48 30.63
C LYS A 503 -20.25 -27.08 32.11
N GLU A 504 -19.06 -27.07 32.71
CA GLU A 504 -18.88 -26.68 34.11
C GLU A 504 -19.18 -25.18 34.34
N ARG A 505 -18.81 -24.31 33.39
CA ARG A 505 -19.05 -22.86 33.46
C ARG A 505 -20.53 -22.50 33.49
N TYR A 506 -21.36 -23.21 32.72
CA TYR A 506 -22.80 -22.96 32.70
C TYR A 506 -23.56 -23.76 33.78
N ALA A 507 -22.93 -24.77 34.38
CA ALA A 507 -23.48 -25.45 35.56
C ALA A 507 -23.35 -24.59 36.84
N ASN A 508 -22.31 -23.75 36.93
CA ASN A 508 -22.03 -22.93 38.12
C ASN A 508 -21.73 -21.49 37.72
N VAL A 509 -22.58 -20.54 38.09
CA VAL A 509 -22.40 -19.11 37.72
C VAL A 509 -21.36 -18.41 38.60
N PHE A 510 -21.32 -18.76 39.89
CA PHE A 510 -20.44 -18.13 40.88
C PHE A 510 -19.45 -19.14 41.48
N ASP A 511 -18.24 -18.67 41.76
CA ASP A 511 -17.26 -19.43 42.51
C ASP A 511 -17.56 -19.39 44.02
N THR A 512 -16.79 -20.14 44.81
CA THR A 512 -16.96 -20.21 46.27
C THR A 512 -16.67 -18.90 47.00
N LYS A 513 -16.16 -17.88 46.30
CA LYS A 513 -15.86 -16.54 46.83
C LYS A 513 -16.85 -15.49 46.32
N GLY A 514 -17.91 -15.89 45.60
CA GLY A 514 -18.93 -15.01 45.04
C GLY A 514 -18.49 -14.28 43.75
N GLY A 515 -17.34 -14.62 43.18
CA GLY A 515 -16.90 -14.14 41.87
C GLY A 515 -17.53 -14.95 40.73
N PHE A 516 -17.43 -14.47 39.48
CA PHE A 516 -17.85 -15.28 38.33
C PHE A 516 -16.98 -16.52 38.19
N TYR A 517 -17.62 -17.69 38.10
CA TYR A 517 -16.90 -18.93 37.93
C TYR A 517 -16.30 -19.07 36.53
N GLN A 518 -15.01 -19.38 36.47
CA GLN A 518 -14.24 -19.50 35.22
C GLN A 518 -13.42 -20.80 35.23
N PRO A 519 -14.09 -21.96 35.08
CA PRO A 519 -13.40 -23.24 35.07
C PRO A 519 -12.52 -23.34 33.84
N VAL A 520 -11.30 -23.83 34.04
CA VAL A 520 -10.30 -24.04 32.99
C VAL A 520 -9.93 -25.50 32.94
N LYS A 521 -9.93 -26.09 31.74
CA LYS A 521 -9.48 -27.46 31.53
C LYS A 521 -7.99 -27.62 31.89
N SER A 522 -7.64 -28.73 32.51
CA SER A 522 -6.25 -29.11 32.81
C SER A 522 -5.64 -29.93 31.67
N GLY A 523 -4.31 -30.07 31.65
CA GLY A 523 -3.62 -31.00 30.73
C GLY A 523 -3.56 -30.57 29.25
N ILE A 524 -3.82 -29.30 28.93
CA ILE A 524 -3.82 -28.82 27.54
C ILE A 524 -2.38 -28.70 27.03
N ASP A 525 -2.02 -29.45 25.99
CA ASP A 525 -0.72 -29.36 25.34
C ASP A 525 -0.77 -28.47 24.08
N MET A 526 -0.24 -27.25 24.19
CA MET A 526 -0.10 -26.33 23.06
C MET A 526 0.77 -26.90 21.93
N SER A 527 1.70 -27.82 22.23
CA SER A 527 2.58 -28.43 21.25
C SER A 527 1.82 -29.37 20.32
N CYS A 528 0.86 -30.13 20.86
CA CYS A 528 -0.02 -31.00 20.10
C CYS A 528 -0.89 -30.19 19.12
N LEU A 529 -1.54 -29.13 19.60
CA LEU A 529 -2.37 -28.24 18.76
C LEU A 529 -1.59 -27.64 17.58
N LYS A 530 -0.35 -27.17 17.82
CA LYS A 530 0.51 -26.64 16.76
C LYS A 530 0.89 -27.72 15.74
N LYS A 531 1.18 -28.95 16.19
CA LYS A 531 1.50 -30.08 15.31
C LYS A 531 0.32 -30.48 14.43
N GLU A 532 -0.90 -30.49 14.97
CA GLU A 532 -2.12 -30.75 14.19
C GLU A 532 -2.30 -29.73 13.07
N PHE A 533 -2.09 -28.44 13.37
CA PHE A 533 -2.08 -27.39 12.35
C PHE A 533 -0.98 -27.59 11.29
N GLU A 534 0.27 -27.81 11.71
CA GLU A 534 1.40 -28.01 10.77
C GLU A 534 1.15 -29.20 9.85
N LYS A 535 0.73 -30.33 10.42
CA LYS A 535 0.40 -31.55 9.68
C LYS A 535 -0.72 -31.31 8.67
N PHE A 536 -1.80 -30.66 9.09
CA PHE A 536 -2.91 -30.31 8.20
C PHE A 536 -2.45 -29.49 6.98
N ILE A 537 -1.61 -28.47 7.19
CA ILE A 537 -1.11 -27.64 6.07
C ILE A 537 -0.16 -28.45 5.17
N LEU A 538 0.80 -29.18 5.75
CA LEU A 538 1.77 -29.97 5.00
C LEU A 538 1.08 -31.02 4.10
N GLU A 539 0.06 -31.71 4.63
CA GLU A 539 -0.76 -32.64 3.85
C GLU A 539 -1.49 -31.93 2.71
N LYS A 540 -2.09 -30.76 2.95
CA LYS A 540 -2.86 -30.01 1.94
C LYS A 540 -2.02 -29.41 0.83
N ILE A 541 -0.73 -29.16 1.07
CA ILE A 541 0.20 -28.64 0.05
C ILE A 541 1.03 -29.75 -0.60
N ASP A 542 0.78 -31.02 -0.24
CA ASP A 542 1.54 -32.21 -0.69
C ASP A 542 3.03 -32.13 -0.34
N SER A 543 3.38 -31.55 0.80
CA SER A 543 4.77 -31.41 1.22
C SER A 543 5.32 -32.68 1.85
N LYS A 544 6.60 -32.94 1.58
CA LYS A 544 7.39 -34.02 2.22
C LYS A 544 8.19 -33.53 3.43
N ASN A 545 8.14 -32.23 3.74
CA ASN A 545 8.84 -31.68 4.89
C ASN A 545 8.18 -32.10 6.20
N THR A 546 8.98 -32.18 7.26
CA THR A 546 8.49 -32.56 8.60
C THR A 546 8.00 -31.37 9.41
N SER A 547 8.48 -30.16 9.12
CA SER A 547 8.00 -28.92 9.72
C SER A 547 7.61 -27.93 8.64
N LEU A 548 6.56 -27.16 8.92
CA LEU A 548 6.12 -26.11 8.02
C LEU A 548 7.18 -25.01 7.87
N TRP A 549 8.04 -24.80 8.88
CA TRP A 549 9.15 -23.85 8.82
C TRP A 549 10.26 -24.23 7.81
N ASP A 550 10.24 -25.44 7.28
CA ASP A 550 11.17 -25.91 6.26
C ASP A 550 10.68 -25.64 4.83
N GLU A 551 9.42 -25.21 4.67
CA GLU A 551 8.90 -24.71 3.39
C GLU A 551 9.63 -23.46 2.93
N ASP A 552 9.96 -23.36 1.64
CA ASP A 552 10.69 -22.22 1.07
C ASP A 552 10.05 -20.88 1.42
N ARG A 553 8.72 -20.80 1.35
CA ARG A 553 7.97 -19.60 1.72
C ARG A 553 8.12 -19.23 3.20
N LEU A 554 8.14 -20.21 4.10
CA LEU A 554 8.30 -19.93 5.54
C LEU A 554 9.76 -19.72 5.92
N LYS A 555 10.72 -20.23 5.16
CA LYS A 555 12.13 -19.83 5.27
C LYS A 555 12.29 -18.34 4.97
N GLU A 556 11.65 -17.81 3.94
CA GLU A 556 11.64 -16.37 3.65
C GLU A 556 11.00 -15.57 4.81
N LEU A 557 9.88 -16.05 5.36
CA LEU A 557 9.27 -15.44 6.55
C LEU A 557 10.22 -15.47 7.75
N LYS A 558 10.89 -16.60 8.00
CA LYS A 558 11.84 -16.78 9.11
C LYS A 558 12.99 -15.78 9.01
N VAL A 559 13.52 -15.53 7.82
CA VAL A 559 14.55 -14.49 7.60
C VAL A 559 14.03 -13.09 7.93
N MET A 560 12.76 -12.81 7.62
CA MET A 560 12.13 -11.53 7.95
C MET A 560 11.88 -11.34 9.45
N LEU A 561 11.56 -12.42 10.16
CA LEU A 561 11.30 -12.44 11.61
C LEU A 561 12.58 -12.59 12.45
N ASP A 562 13.70 -12.98 11.86
CA ASP A 562 14.96 -13.18 12.59
C ASP A 562 15.49 -11.88 13.21
N PHE A 563 15.62 -11.90 14.54
CA PHE A 563 16.12 -10.79 15.34
C PHE A 563 17.64 -10.83 15.55
N THR A 564 18.31 -11.96 15.29
CA THR A 564 19.75 -12.09 15.56
C THR A 564 20.61 -11.28 14.61
N ASN A 565 20.16 -11.11 13.37
CA ASN A 565 20.88 -10.34 12.34
C ASN A 565 20.61 -8.83 12.38
N LYS A 566 20.04 -8.30 13.49
CA LYS A 566 19.69 -6.88 13.64
C LYS A 566 20.90 -5.92 13.54
N ASP A 567 22.10 -6.43 13.80
CA ASP A 567 23.36 -5.66 13.81
C ASP A 567 24.21 -5.85 12.55
N LYS A 568 24.01 -6.95 11.82
CA LYS A 568 24.97 -7.44 10.82
C LYS A 568 24.81 -6.85 9.43
N LEU A 569 23.67 -6.25 9.11
CA LEU A 569 23.30 -6.01 7.71
C LEU A 569 23.35 -4.54 7.32
N LYS A 570 24.47 -4.16 6.68
CA LYS A 570 24.49 -3.10 5.65
C LYS A 570 23.39 -3.49 4.63
N ASN A 571 22.56 -2.55 4.14
CA ASN A 571 21.49 -2.80 3.15
C ASN A 571 20.08 -3.14 3.70
N ARG A 572 19.70 -2.63 4.88
CA ARG A 572 18.29 -2.64 5.37
C ARG A 572 17.75 -1.24 5.69
N SER A 573 18.28 -0.23 5.00
CA SER A 573 17.82 1.17 5.02
C SER A 573 17.16 1.53 3.69
N TYR A 574 16.44 2.65 3.65
CA TYR A 574 15.97 3.19 2.38
C TYR A 574 17.15 3.55 1.49
N MET A 575 17.03 3.30 0.20
CA MET A 575 17.99 3.81 -0.78
C MET A 575 17.98 5.33 -0.82
N GLU A 576 19.16 5.91 -0.97
CA GLU A 576 19.32 7.32 -1.29
C GLU A 576 18.57 7.70 -2.56
N LEU A 577 18.11 8.95 -2.63
CA LEU A 577 17.25 9.43 -3.72
C LEU A 577 17.81 9.17 -5.11
N ASP A 578 19.12 9.32 -5.30
CA ASP A 578 19.76 9.11 -6.61
C ASP A 578 19.82 7.63 -7.00
N SER A 579 20.06 6.73 -6.03
CA SER A 579 19.97 5.29 -6.23
C SER A 579 18.51 4.88 -6.51
N PHE A 580 17.56 5.39 -5.73
CA PHE A 580 16.13 5.09 -5.87
C PHE A 580 15.53 5.53 -7.23
N LYS A 581 16.01 6.62 -7.82
CA LYS A 581 15.62 7.06 -9.18
C LYS A 581 16.02 6.03 -10.25
N HIS A 582 16.96 5.14 -9.97
CA HIS A 582 17.38 4.11 -10.92
C HIS A 582 16.46 2.90 -10.86
N LYS A 583 15.48 2.87 -11.78
CA LYS A 583 14.57 1.73 -11.98
C LYS A 583 15.23 0.41 -12.39
N THR A 584 16.55 0.39 -12.58
CA THR A 584 17.36 -0.81 -12.87
C THR A 584 17.71 -1.63 -11.63
N LYS A 585 17.49 -1.10 -10.42
CA LYS A 585 17.75 -1.82 -9.18
C LYS A 585 16.52 -2.60 -8.74
N ILE A 586 16.72 -3.88 -8.45
CA ILE A 586 15.69 -4.82 -8.04
C ILE A 586 16.00 -5.33 -6.63
N LEU A 587 14.96 -5.51 -5.83
CA LEU A 587 15.09 -6.05 -4.47
C LEU A 587 15.37 -7.57 -4.56
N PRO A 588 16.42 -8.09 -3.90
CA PRO A 588 16.66 -9.53 -3.78
C PRO A 588 15.62 -10.18 -2.87
N ARG A 589 15.53 -11.51 -2.86
CA ARG A 589 14.70 -12.27 -1.91
C ARG A 589 15.26 -12.16 -0.49
N PRO A 590 14.43 -12.30 0.57
CA PRO A 590 14.94 -12.28 1.94
C PRO A 590 16.11 -13.23 2.18
N SER A 591 16.06 -14.46 1.68
CA SER A 591 17.14 -15.46 1.83
C SER A 591 18.42 -15.18 1.04
N GLU A 592 18.40 -14.21 0.13
CA GLU A 592 19.55 -13.77 -0.68
C GLU A 592 20.32 -12.59 -0.03
N LEU A 593 19.85 -12.09 1.12
CA LEU A 593 20.37 -10.89 1.81
C LEU A 593 21.54 -11.12 2.76
#